data_AF-A0A034VPS6-F1
#
_entry.id   AF-A0A034VPS6-F1
#
_cell.length_a   1.000
_cell.length_b   1.000
_cell.length_c   1.000
_cell.angle_alpha   90.00
_cell.angle_beta   90.00
_cell.angle_gamma   90.00
#
_symmetry.space_group_name_H-M   'P 1'
#
loop_
_entity.id
_entity.type
_entity.pdbx_description
1 polymer ?
#
loop_
_entity_poly.entity_id
_entity_poly.type
_entity_poly.pdbx_seq_one_letter_code
_entity_poly.pdbx_strand_id
1 'polypeptide(L)'
;MSFGISGSDTSSQMIGADVVVAYIDDIRGYSVDYNITSLAPCVQVLGQNKGVCRDDVVGGLDSFQLNTYSRKDGINTITFRRTLISSDPGDKEIRLDKSNYVVWALGELDSNSEPAFHFVYPKSDILIDFNTTEPINDCFSFTKAPETPIQIWERVRLHDPTLRTFNAYLGPSGGLRGYQGITGHVSSGLAWYINGYMTPELYLKRGLTYAFKVRGGNNPHSPEHYHPMVITDEPHGGFDRLSDAKQSEIRVLAGVEFTRRGRPKPTAAGPLCLSKYPLSYDRRLDDNFPSFKKFNRSLISICPNEEPAILEITPNITWPDTVYYNSFTHANMGWKIHIIDSFTNIRNGALQNGVTFPCHLGLLLLCVQILIKLIRDQ
;
A
#
# COMPACT_ATOMS: atom_id res chain seq x y z
N MET A 1 -10.09 7.21 8.86
CA MET A 1 -10.81 8.25 8.08
C MET A 1 -9.98 9.51 8.12
N SER A 2 -9.95 10.27 7.04
CA SER A 2 -9.40 11.63 7.06
C SER A 2 -10.44 12.65 6.66
N PHE A 3 -10.36 13.86 7.23
CA PHE A 3 -11.21 15.00 6.92
C PHE A 3 -10.44 16.29 7.20
N GLY A 4 -10.63 17.31 6.38
CA GLY A 4 -10.05 18.62 6.67
C GLY A 4 -10.28 19.66 5.60
N ILE A 5 -9.60 20.79 5.75
CA ILE A 5 -9.72 21.95 4.86
C ILE A 5 -8.87 21.70 3.62
N SER A 6 -9.45 22.01 2.46
CA SER A 6 -8.79 21.89 1.17
C SER A 6 -7.51 22.72 1.10
N GLY A 7 -6.53 22.21 0.35
CA GLY A 7 -5.35 23.00 -0.01
C GLY A 7 -5.60 24.09 -1.06
N SER A 8 -6.85 24.25 -1.50
CA SER A 8 -7.28 25.23 -2.50
C SER A 8 -8.52 25.97 -2.01
N ASP A 9 -8.55 27.29 -2.22
CA ASP A 9 -9.71 28.14 -1.96
C ASP A 9 -10.79 28.08 -3.06
N THR A 10 -10.53 27.36 -4.16
CA THR A 10 -11.41 27.31 -5.34
C THR A 10 -11.86 25.90 -5.73
N SER A 11 -11.41 24.88 -5.02
CA SER A 11 -11.72 23.48 -5.29
C SER A 11 -11.36 22.58 -4.10
N SER A 12 -11.90 21.36 -4.04
CA SER A 12 -11.46 20.33 -3.10
C SER A 12 -10.16 19.70 -3.60
N GLN A 13 -9.06 19.99 -2.92
CA GLN A 13 -7.71 19.58 -3.32
C GLN A 13 -6.95 19.01 -2.12
N MET A 14 -6.44 17.79 -2.28
CA MET A 14 -5.67 17.09 -1.25
C MET A 14 -4.28 17.72 -1.03
N ILE A 15 -3.60 18.12 -2.11
CA ILE A 15 -2.30 18.80 -1.98
C ILE A 15 -2.50 20.17 -1.34
N GLY A 16 -1.75 20.45 -0.28
CA GLY A 16 -1.82 21.66 0.53
C GLY A 16 -2.91 21.63 1.59
N ALA A 17 -3.64 20.52 1.73
CA ALA A 17 -4.69 20.37 2.72
C ALA A 17 -4.10 20.15 4.13
N ASP A 18 -4.86 20.62 5.11
CA ASP A 18 -4.68 20.38 6.55
C ASP A 18 -5.83 19.45 6.95
N VAL A 19 -5.48 18.24 7.38
CA VAL A 19 -6.45 17.18 7.65
C VAL A 19 -6.18 16.48 8.96
N VAL A 20 -7.26 16.14 9.67
CA VAL A 20 -7.18 15.14 10.73
C VAL A 20 -7.27 13.74 10.14
N VAL A 21 -6.42 12.84 10.60
CA VAL A 21 -6.58 11.39 10.43
C VAL A 21 -7.12 10.81 11.74
N ALA A 22 -8.36 10.36 11.69
CA ALA A 22 -9.08 9.79 12.83
C ALA A 22 -9.28 8.28 12.68
N TYR A 23 -8.95 7.53 13.72
CA TYR A 23 -9.07 6.07 13.78
C TYR A 23 -9.25 5.56 15.21
N ILE A 24 -9.70 4.30 15.33
CA ILE A 24 -9.74 3.57 16.60
C ILE A 24 -8.83 2.36 16.46
N ASP A 25 -7.83 2.26 17.34
CA ASP A 25 -6.93 1.13 17.47
C ASP A 25 -7.27 0.40 18.78
N ASP A 26 -7.80 -0.82 18.63
CA ASP A 26 -8.40 -1.65 19.67
C ASP A 26 -9.33 -0.90 20.63
N ILE A 27 -8.76 -0.34 21.70
CA ILE A 27 -9.44 0.31 22.82
C ILE A 27 -9.22 1.84 22.87
N ARG A 28 -8.45 2.42 21.94
CA ARG A 28 -8.09 3.83 21.92
C ARG A 28 -8.56 4.53 20.65
N GLY A 29 -9.11 5.72 20.81
CA GLY A 29 -9.37 6.64 19.69
C GLY A 29 -8.18 7.56 19.47
N TYR A 30 -7.99 7.97 18.22
CA TYR A 30 -6.97 8.91 17.80
C TYR A 30 -7.57 9.94 16.84
N SER A 31 -7.08 11.17 16.94
CA SER A 31 -7.32 12.27 16.01
C SER A 31 -5.98 12.96 15.84
N VAL A 32 -5.28 12.66 14.75
CA VAL A 32 -3.89 13.10 14.54
C VAL A 32 -3.87 14.11 13.41
N ASP A 33 -3.17 15.23 13.63
CA ASP A 33 -3.01 16.29 12.64
C ASP A 33 -2.01 15.92 11.53
N TYR A 34 -2.35 16.25 10.30
CA TYR A 34 -1.55 15.97 9.11
C TYR A 34 -1.59 17.13 8.10
N ASN A 35 -0.39 17.57 7.74
CA ASN A 35 -0.11 18.46 6.63
C ASN A 35 0.27 17.67 5.37
N ILE A 36 -0.37 18.01 4.25
CA ILE A 36 -0.18 17.32 2.97
C ILE A 36 0.57 18.21 1.97
N THR A 37 1.85 17.93 1.72
CA THR A 37 2.66 18.69 0.75
C THR A 37 2.81 18.00 -0.61
N SER A 38 2.58 16.69 -0.69
CA SER A 38 2.64 15.90 -1.95
C SER A 38 1.83 14.62 -1.85
N LEU A 39 1.56 13.96 -2.98
CA LEU A 39 0.79 12.70 -3.04
C LEU A 39 1.68 11.48 -2.78
N ALA A 40 2.50 11.58 -1.75
CA ALA A 40 3.40 10.54 -1.25
C ALA A 40 3.16 10.35 0.25
N PRO A 41 3.41 9.17 0.81
CA PRO A 41 3.47 9.01 2.27
C PRO A 41 4.63 9.86 2.81
N CYS A 42 4.66 10.17 4.11
CA CYS A 42 5.70 11.05 4.66
C CYS A 42 7.12 10.51 4.44
N VAL A 43 7.92 11.18 3.61
CA VAL A 43 9.29 10.76 3.26
C VAL A 43 10.27 11.90 3.44
N GLN A 44 11.52 11.56 3.75
CA GLN A 44 12.59 12.53 3.86
C GLN A 44 13.15 12.86 2.47
N VAL A 45 13.00 14.12 2.07
CA VAL A 45 13.58 14.68 0.84
C VAL A 45 14.65 15.68 1.24
N LEU A 46 15.92 15.27 1.12
CA LEU A 46 17.09 16.10 1.46
C LEU A 46 17.05 16.74 2.86
N GLY A 47 16.63 15.96 3.86
CA GLY A 47 16.57 16.42 5.25
C GLY A 47 15.24 17.07 5.64
N GLN A 48 14.30 17.24 4.71
CA GLN A 48 12.97 17.77 4.97
C GLN A 48 11.90 16.69 4.77
N ASN A 49 10.94 16.62 5.67
CA ASN A 49 9.80 15.72 5.50
C ASN A 49 8.80 16.31 4.49
N LYS A 50 8.41 15.50 3.51
CA LYS A 50 7.42 15.84 2.47
C LYS A 50 6.46 14.68 2.26
N GLY A 51 5.23 14.99 1.88
CA GLY A 51 4.17 14.00 1.68
C GLY A 51 2.97 14.29 2.55
N VAL A 52 2.26 13.22 2.91
CA VAL A 52 1.23 13.21 3.94
C VAL A 52 1.94 12.97 5.27
N CYS A 53 2.31 14.06 5.96
CA CYS A 53 3.12 14.04 7.17
C CYS A 53 2.31 14.51 8.37
N ARG A 54 2.58 13.95 9.54
CA ARG A 54 2.07 14.52 10.79
C ARG A 54 2.69 15.89 11.03
N ASP A 55 1.95 16.79 11.67
CA ASP A 55 2.42 18.15 11.90
C ASP A 55 3.64 18.19 12.83
N ASP A 56 3.64 17.37 13.88
CA ASP A 56 4.79 17.22 14.79
C ASP A 56 6.08 16.80 14.08
N VAL A 57 5.97 16.04 12.98
CA VAL A 57 7.08 15.58 12.14
C VAL A 57 7.63 16.67 11.20
N VAL A 58 6.81 17.68 10.86
CA VAL A 58 7.21 18.83 10.02
C VAL A 58 7.45 20.11 10.83
N GLY A 59 7.41 20.03 12.16
CA GLY A 59 7.68 21.14 13.07
C GLY A 59 6.45 21.99 13.42
N GLY A 60 5.26 21.49 13.07
CA GLY A 60 3.97 22.01 13.48
C GLY A 60 3.49 21.48 14.84
N LEU A 61 2.26 21.82 15.19
CA LEU A 61 1.55 21.45 16.41
C LEU A 61 0.38 20.54 16.03
N ASP A 62 0.12 19.54 16.87
CA ASP A 62 -1.14 18.77 16.74
C ASP A 62 -2.31 19.65 17.23
N SER A 63 -3.02 20.26 16.29
CA SER A 63 -4.11 21.22 16.58
C SER A 63 -5.44 20.53 16.87
N PHE A 64 -5.53 19.21 16.65
CA PHE A 64 -6.73 18.43 16.91
C PHE A 64 -6.70 17.79 18.29
N GLN A 65 -7.81 17.94 19.02
CA GLN A 65 -7.97 17.35 20.34
C GLN A 65 -9.12 16.36 20.33
N LEU A 66 -8.79 15.10 20.61
CA LEU A 66 -9.78 14.04 20.78
C LEU A 66 -10.71 14.38 21.95
N ASN A 67 -12.02 14.29 21.73
CA ASN A 67 -13.04 14.50 22.75
C ASN A 67 -13.64 13.18 23.23
N THR A 68 -14.26 12.42 22.31
CA THR A 68 -14.87 11.12 22.61
C THR A 68 -14.66 10.16 21.46
N TYR A 69 -14.69 8.86 21.75
CA TYR A 69 -14.71 7.82 20.73
C TYR A 69 -15.54 6.64 21.21
N SER A 70 -16.21 5.95 20.28
CA SER A 70 -16.98 4.76 20.59
C SER A 70 -17.09 3.85 19.37
N ARG A 71 -17.25 2.55 19.62
CA ARG A 71 -17.60 1.55 18.61
C ARG A 71 -18.92 0.94 19.01
N LYS A 72 -19.96 1.15 18.20
CA LYS A 72 -21.31 0.63 18.44
C LYS A 72 -21.92 0.16 17.13
N ASP A 73 -22.46 -1.07 17.12
CA ASP A 73 -23.14 -1.67 15.97
C ASP A 73 -22.32 -1.63 14.66
N GLY A 74 -21.00 -1.80 14.77
CA GLY A 74 -20.07 -1.76 13.63
C GLY A 74 -19.69 -0.37 13.15
N ILE A 75 -20.16 0.70 13.81
CA ILE A 75 -19.84 2.09 13.48
C ILE A 75 -18.83 2.63 14.50
N ASN A 76 -17.74 3.21 13.99
CA ASN A 76 -16.80 3.98 14.79
C ASN A 76 -17.27 5.44 14.79
N THR A 77 -17.54 6.00 15.97
CA THR A 77 -17.81 7.42 16.15
C THR A 77 -16.62 8.04 16.87
N ILE A 78 -16.01 9.06 16.27
CA ILE A 78 -14.89 9.81 16.85
C ILE A 78 -15.28 11.29 16.82
N THR A 79 -15.24 11.94 17.97
CA THR A 79 -15.47 13.38 18.09
C THR A 79 -14.17 14.02 18.53
N PHE A 80 -13.79 15.09 17.85
CA PHE A 80 -12.62 15.89 18.14
C PHE A 80 -12.97 17.37 18.04
N ARG A 81 -12.08 18.24 18.51
CA ARG A 81 -12.19 19.69 18.38
C ARG A 81 -10.88 20.28 17.88
N ARG A 82 -10.96 21.38 17.14
CA ARG A 82 -9.83 22.26 16.78
C ARG A 82 -10.27 23.71 16.88
N THR A 83 -9.33 24.65 16.97
CA THR A 83 -9.64 26.08 16.87
C THR A 83 -9.94 26.47 15.42
N LEU A 84 -10.72 27.53 15.21
CA LEU A 84 -11.01 28.04 13.85
C LEU A 84 -9.77 28.66 13.22
N ILE A 85 -8.99 29.38 14.03
CA ILE A 85 -7.68 29.93 13.68
C ILE A 85 -6.67 29.22 14.59
N SER A 86 -5.68 28.59 13.98
CA SER A 86 -4.58 27.94 14.70
C SER A 86 -3.41 28.90 14.89
N SER A 87 -2.57 28.63 15.90
CA SER A 87 -1.27 29.27 16.06
C SER A 87 -0.20 28.65 15.17
N ASP A 88 -0.46 27.46 14.60
CA ASP A 88 0.41 26.83 13.63
C ASP A 88 0.27 27.51 12.26
N PRO A 89 1.34 28.06 11.67
CA PRO A 89 1.30 28.65 10.34
C PRO A 89 1.06 27.64 9.19
N GLY A 90 1.23 26.34 9.45
CA GLY A 90 0.91 25.25 8.52
C GLY A 90 -0.59 24.98 8.36
N ASP A 91 -1.37 25.31 9.38
CA ASP A 91 -2.80 25.03 9.44
C ASP A 91 -3.63 25.97 8.56
N LYS A 92 -4.78 25.48 8.13
CA LYS A 92 -5.76 26.26 7.38
C LYS A 92 -6.79 26.88 8.32
N GLU A 93 -7.07 28.16 8.12
CA GLU A 93 -8.16 28.84 8.81
C GLU A 93 -9.52 28.27 8.35
N ILE A 94 -10.40 27.96 9.31
CA ILE A 94 -11.81 27.68 9.03
C ILE A 94 -12.56 29.02 8.99
N ARG A 95 -13.02 29.38 7.80
CA ARG A 95 -13.69 30.66 7.55
C ARG A 95 -15.18 30.58 7.88
N LEU A 96 -15.69 31.53 8.66
CA LEU A 96 -17.13 31.64 8.98
C LEU A 96 -17.87 32.65 8.10
N ASP A 97 -17.13 33.44 7.32
CA ASP A 97 -17.65 34.46 6.42
C ASP A 97 -17.92 33.94 4.99
N LYS A 98 -17.46 32.72 4.67
CA LYS A 98 -17.64 32.06 3.38
C LYS A 98 -17.68 30.54 3.54
N SER A 99 -18.19 29.85 2.52
CA SER A 99 -18.06 28.40 2.41
C SER A 99 -16.59 27.99 2.24
N ASN A 100 -16.22 26.86 2.84
CA ASN A 100 -14.87 26.31 2.77
C ASN A 100 -14.90 25.05 1.90
N TYR A 101 -13.92 24.92 1.01
CA TYR A 101 -13.70 23.65 0.33
C TYR A 101 -13.07 22.66 1.32
N VAL A 102 -13.57 21.43 1.32
CA VAL A 102 -13.07 20.37 2.20
C VAL A 102 -12.62 19.15 1.42
N VAL A 103 -11.80 18.33 2.07
CA VAL A 103 -11.38 17.03 1.56
C VAL A 103 -11.66 15.96 2.62
N TRP A 104 -12.00 14.76 2.18
CA TRP A 104 -12.14 13.60 3.06
C TRP A 104 -11.82 12.32 2.33
N ALA A 105 -11.38 11.31 3.07
CA ALA A 105 -11.14 9.99 2.52
C ALA A 105 -11.28 8.88 3.56
N LEU A 106 -11.54 7.66 3.07
CA LEU A 106 -11.47 6.42 3.84
C LEU A 106 -10.41 5.51 3.23
N GLY A 107 -9.48 5.10 4.08
CA GLY A 107 -8.37 4.24 3.75
C GLY A 107 -7.95 3.46 4.99
N GLU A 108 -7.18 2.41 4.76
CA GLU A 108 -6.49 1.68 5.82
C GLU A 108 -5.16 2.38 6.16
N LEU A 109 -4.73 2.19 7.40
CA LEU A 109 -3.41 2.62 7.86
C LEU A 109 -2.41 1.49 7.62
N ASP A 110 -1.13 1.83 7.45
CA ASP A 110 -0.06 0.86 7.32
C ASP A 110 0.40 0.30 8.68
N SER A 111 1.44 -0.53 8.67
CA SER A 111 2.01 -1.14 9.88
C SER A 111 2.62 -0.13 10.86
N ASN A 112 2.85 1.12 10.42
CA ASN A 112 3.30 2.23 11.26
C ASN A 112 2.14 3.12 11.72
N SER A 113 0.89 2.73 11.48
CA SER A 113 -0.31 3.54 11.70
C SER A 113 -0.32 4.84 10.87
N GLU A 114 0.32 4.86 9.71
CA GLU A 114 0.36 6.01 8.82
C GLU A 114 -0.62 5.84 7.64
N PRO A 115 -1.21 6.93 7.12
CA PRO A 115 -2.13 6.86 6.00
C PRO A 115 -1.48 6.27 4.74
N ALA A 116 -2.06 5.19 4.22
CA ALA A 116 -1.76 4.66 2.90
C ALA A 116 -2.71 5.22 1.84
N PHE A 117 -2.67 4.67 0.62
CA PHE A 117 -3.62 5.07 -0.42
C PHE A 117 -5.05 4.71 -0.02
N HIS A 118 -5.95 5.68 -0.05
CA HIS A 118 -7.34 5.54 0.36
C HIS A 118 -8.23 4.97 -0.76
N PHE A 119 -9.28 4.23 -0.41
CA PHE A 119 -10.15 3.54 -1.37
C PHE A 119 -11.51 4.23 -1.57
N VAL A 120 -11.97 5.06 -0.63
CA VAL A 120 -13.15 5.93 -0.82
C VAL A 120 -12.77 7.39 -0.65
N TYR A 121 -13.16 8.20 -1.62
CA TYR A 121 -12.90 9.63 -1.66
C TYR A 121 -13.80 10.30 -2.72
N PRO A 122 -14.08 11.60 -2.58
CA PRO A 122 -14.99 12.32 -3.47
C PRO A 122 -14.39 12.55 -4.87
N LYS A 123 -15.28 12.71 -5.87
CA LYS A 123 -14.91 13.04 -7.26
C LYS A 123 -14.93 14.54 -7.53
N SER A 124 -15.82 15.22 -6.84
CA SER A 124 -16.17 16.61 -7.06
C SER A 124 -15.86 17.43 -5.83
N ASP A 125 -15.88 18.73 -6.01
CA ASP A 125 -15.74 19.66 -4.92
C ASP A 125 -16.85 19.47 -3.88
N ILE A 126 -16.46 19.64 -2.62
CA ILE A 126 -17.33 19.62 -1.45
C ILE A 126 -17.12 20.93 -0.71
N LEU A 127 -18.23 21.61 -0.48
CA LEU A 127 -18.29 22.88 0.24
C LEU A 127 -19.04 22.67 1.53
N ILE A 128 -18.51 23.23 2.61
CA ILE A 128 -19.19 23.29 3.91
C ILE A 128 -19.24 24.75 4.36
N ASP A 129 -20.43 25.20 4.73
CA ASP A 129 -20.63 26.44 5.48
C ASP A 129 -20.59 26.11 6.97
N PHE A 130 -19.58 26.65 7.67
CA PHE A 130 -19.38 26.41 9.09
C PHE A 130 -20.13 27.42 9.97
N ASN A 131 -20.78 28.43 9.38
CA ASN A 131 -21.52 29.46 10.10
C ASN A 131 -23.03 29.27 9.97
N THR A 132 -23.50 28.06 10.24
CA THR A 132 -24.94 27.76 10.24
C THR A 132 -25.55 28.12 11.59
N THR A 133 -26.67 28.87 11.57
CA THR A 133 -27.39 29.26 12.79
C THR A 133 -28.19 28.11 13.40
N GLU A 134 -28.62 27.16 12.57
CA GLU A 134 -29.38 25.97 12.96
C GLU A 134 -28.59 24.72 12.54
N PRO A 135 -28.48 23.69 13.41
CA PRO A 135 -27.85 22.43 13.05
C PRO A 135 -28.58 21.79 11.85
N ILE A 136 -27.87 21.61 10.74
CA ILE A 136 -28.39 20.87 9.58
C ILE A 136 -27.94 19.42 9.70
N ASN A 137 -28.89 18.48 9.63
CA ASN A 137 -28.61 17.05 9.55
C ASN A 137 -29.13 16.50 8.22
N ASP A 138 -28.27 16.48 7.22
CA ASP A 138 -28.49 15.86 5.91
C ASP A 138 -27.89 14.44 5.83
N CYS A 139 -27.50 13.86 6.97
CA CYS A 139 -26.94 12.52 7.03
C CYS A 139 -28.00 11.47 6.71
N PHE A 140 -27.59 10.46 5.94
CA PHE A 140 -28.38 9.25 5.69
C PHE A 140 -27.91 8.11 6.60
N SER A 141 -28.79 7.16 6.86
CA SER A 141 -28.44 5.96 7.64
C SER A 141 -27.37 5.14 6.91
N PHE A 142 -26.37 4.68 7.66
CA PHE A 142 -25.40 3.73 7.12
C PHE A 142 -26.08 2.43 6.69
N THR A 143 -25.70 1.93 5.52
CA THR A 143 -26.17 0.65 4.99
C THR A 143 -25.05 -0.38 5.08
N LYS A 144 -25.40 -1.64 5.40
CA LYS A 144 -24.45 -2.74 5.31
C LYS A 144 -24.42 -3.23 3.87
N ALA A 145 -23.26 -3.09 3.21
CA ALA A 145 -23.07 -3.72 1.91
C ALA A 145 -23.15 -5.25 2.07
N PRO A 146 -23.74 -5.98 1.11
CA PRO A 146 -23.68 -7.44 1.12
C PRO A 146 -22.21 -7.87 1.12
N GLU A 147 -21.85 -8.82 1.99
CA GLU A 147 -20.49 -9.37 2.10
C GLU A 147 -20.18 -10.22 0.87
N THR A 148 -19.84 -9.59 -0.25
CA THR A 148 -19.27 -10.27 -1.40
C THR A 148 -17.76 -10.36 -1.19
N PRO A 149 -17.19 -11.58 -1.17
CA PRO A 149 -15.75 -11.73 -1.05
C PRO A 149 -15.08 -11.03 -2.23
N ILE A 150 -14.14 -10.11 -1.93
CA ILE A 150 -13.38 -9.39 -2.94
C ILE A 150 -12.53 -10.41 -3.70
N GLN A 151 -12.76 -10.53 -5.00
CA GLN A 151 -11.99 -11.44 -5.84
C GLN A 151 -10.62 -10.84 -6.16
N ILE A 152 -9.60 -11.26 -5.43
CA ILE A 152 -8.21 -10.81 -5.61
C ILE A 152 -7.70 -11.18 -7.02
N TRP A 153 -6.84 -10.34 -7.62
CA TRP A 153 -6.15 -10.67 -8.86
C TRP A 153 -5.16 -11.83 -8.68
N GLU A 154 -4.86 -12.54 -9.78
CA GLU A 154 -3.98 -13.70 -9.75
C GLU A 154 -2.58 -13.37 -9.22
N ARG A 155 -2.10 -14.19 -8.28
CA ARG A 155 -0.72 -14.12 -7.78
C ARG A 155 0.22 -14.81 -8.75
N VAL A 156 1.24 -14.10 -9.22
CA VAL A 156 2.22 -14.63 -10.17
C VAL A 156 3.49 -15.09 -9.46
N ARG A 157 4.03 -16.24 -9.86
CA ARG A 157 5.26 -16.84 -9.33
C ARG A 157 6.28 -17.06 -10.43
N LEU A 158 7.38 -16.34 -10.41
CA LEU A 158 8.47 -16.46 -11.39
C LEU A 158 9.51 -17.48 -10.89
N HIS A 159 9.41 -18.71 -11.40
CA HIS A 159 10.22 -19.86 -10.97
C HIS A 159 10.90 -20.61 -12.13
N ASP A 160 10.99 -19.96 -13.31
CA ASP A 160 11.71 -20.49 -14.46
C ASP A 160 13.22 -20.63 -14.12
N PRO A 161 13.79 -21.84 -14.15
CA PRO A 161 15.20 -22.07 -13.84
C PRO A 161 16.17 -21.35 -14.77
N THR A 162 15.75 -20.84 -15.92
CA THR A 162 16.58 -20.11 -16.88
C THR A 162 16.54 -18.59 -16.68
N LEU A 163 15.55 -18.08 -15.94
CA LEU A 163 15.39 -16.66 -15.70
C LEU A 163 16.52 -16.13 -14.81
N ARG A 164 17.33 -15.21 -15.34
CA ARG A 164 18.44 -14.56 -14.60
C ARG A 164 18.31 -13.04 -14.54
N THR A 165 17.45 -12.47 -15.37
CA THR A 165 17.30 -11.02 -15.53
C THR A 165 15.85 -10.62 -15.30
N PHE A 166 15.65 -9.60 -14.48
CA PHE A 166 14.35 -9.06 -14.12
C PHE A 166 14.25 -7.60 -14.54
N ASN A 167 13.24 -7.24 -15.31
CA ASN A 167 12.95 -5.84 -15.63
C ASN A 167 11.99 -5.28 -14.58
N ALA A 168 12.43 -4.26 -13.84
CA ALA A 168 11.68 -3.65 -12.76
C ALA A 168 11.32 -2.20 -13.10
N TYR A 169 10.04 -1.87 -13.05
CA TYR A 169 9.50 -0.52 -13.27
C TYR A 169 8.27 -0.30 -12.38
N LEU A 170 7.73 0.91 -12.37
CA LEU A 170 6.65 1.29 -11.46
C LEU A 170 5.29 1.29 -12.15
N GLY A 171 4.24 0.98 -11.39
CA GLY A 171 2.85 1.12 -11.81
C GLY A 171 1.92 1.29 -10.61
N PRO A 172 0.62 1.56 -10.84
CA PRO A 172 -0.32 1.73 -9.74
C PRO A 172 -0.56 0.42 -9.00
N SER A 173 -0.86 0.49 -7.70
CA SER A 173 -1.01 -0.69 -6.85
C SER A 173 -2.29 -1.50 -7.08
N GLY A 174 -3.25 -1.01 -7.87
CA GLY A 174 -4.41 -1.79 -8.33
C GLY A 174 -5.51 -2.01 -7.29
N GLY A 175 -5.71 -1.06 -6.39
CA GLY A 175 -6.84 -1.06 -5.45
C GLY A 175 -6.85 -2.25 -4.47
N LEU A 176 -8.06 -2.62 -4.02
CA LEU A 176 -8.27 -3.72 -3.08
C LEU A 176 -7.96 -5.08 -3.71
N ARG A 177 -8.14 -5.22 -5.03
CA ARG A 177 -7.92 -6.48 -5.75
C ARG A 177 -6.45 -6.72 -6.12
N GLY A 178 -5.64 -5.67 -6.22
CA GLY A 178 -4.23 -5.69 -6.60
C GLY A 178 -3.31 -5.97 -5.43
N TYR A 179 -2.35 -5.07 -5.18
CA TYR A 179 -1.31 -5.22 -4.18
C TYR A 179 -1.87 -5.60 -2.80
N GLN A 180 -2.90 -4.89 -2.33
CA GLN A 180 -3.47 -5.11 -1.01
C GLN A 180 -4.10 -6.50 -0.88
N GLY A 181 -4.91 -6.92 -1.85
CA GLY A 181 -5.47 -8.27 -1.87
C GLY A 181 -4.40 -9.36 -2.02
N ILE A 182 -3.36 -9.10 -2.81
CA ILE A 182 -2.27 -10.07 -3.05
C ILE A 182 -1.43 -10.28 -1.78
N THR A 183 -1.06 -9.19 -1.12
CA THR A 183 -0.04 -9.19 -0.05
C THR A 183 -0.63 -9.16 1.35
N GLY A 184 -1.84 -8.62 1.52
CA GLY A 184 -2.41 -8.29 2.82
C GLY A 184 -1.88 -6.97 3.41
N HIS A 185 -1.07 -6.21 2.67
CA HIS A 185 -0.50 -4.94 3.11
C HIS A 185 -1.00 -3.77 2.26
N VAL A 186 -1.11 -2.60 2.86
CA VAL A 186 -1.56 -1.39 2.18
C VAL A 186 -0.39 -0.68 1.50
N SER A 187 -0.57 -0.35 0.22
CA SER A 187 0.44 0.37 -0.57
C SER A 187 0.15 1.87 -0.56
N SER A 188 1.21 2.68 -0.69
CA SER A 188 1.10 4.13 -0.86
C SER A 188 0.63 4.57 -2.26
N GLY A 189 0.17 3.64 -3.10
CA GLY A 189 -0.43 3.91 -4.41
C GLY A 189 0.40 3.47 -5.62
N LEU A 190 1.67 3.12 -5.42
CA LEU A 190 2.56 2.55 -6.44
C LEU A 190 3.08 1.18 -6.00
N ALA A 191 3.38 0.33 -6.99
CA ALA A 191 3.95 -0.99 -6.78
C ALA A 191 5.00 -1.31 -7.87
N TRP A 192 5.93 -2.18 -7.54
CA TRP A 192 6.94 -2.70 -8.46
C TRP A 192 6.31 -3.69 -9.43
N TYR A 193 6.49 -3.42 -10.71
CA TYR A 193 6.14 -4.35 -11.78
C TYR A 193 7.43 -5.04 -12.24
N ILE A 194 7.44 -6.37 -12.14
CA ILE A 194 8.57 -7.21 -12.53
C ILE A 194 8.17 -8.03 -13.75
N ASN A 195 8.89 -7.87 -14.86
CA ASN A 195 8.62 -8.53 -16.14
C ASN A 195 7.16 -8.37 -16.60
N GLY A 196 6.54 -7.22 -16.30
CA GLY A 196 5.17 -6.92 -16.67
C GLY A 196 4.09 -7.42 -15.70
N TYR A 197 4.48 -8.05 -14.59
CA TYR A 197 3.58 -8.51 -13.53
C TYR A 197 3.64 -7.60 -12.31
N MET A 198 2.51 -7.29 -11.69
CA MET A 198 2.46 -6.58 -10.40
C MET A 198 3.01 -7.46 -9.30
N THR A 199 4.11 -7.02 -8.68
CA THR A 199 4.72 -7.57 -7.47
C THR A 199 4.70 -9.11 -7.37
N PRO A 200 5.23 -9.84 -8.37
CA PRO A 200 5.22 -11.29 -8.36
C PRO A 200 6.15 -11.85 -7.27
N GLU A 201 5.90 -13.08 -6.85
CA GLU A 201 6.88 -13.83 -6.06
C GLU A 201 8.01 -14.32 -6.98
N LEU A 202 9.25 -14.14 -6.54
CA LEU A 202 10.44 -14.56 -7.30
C LEU A 202 11.06 -15.78 -6.65
N TYR A 203 11.56 -16.73 -7.43
CA TYR A 203 12.29 -17.89 -6.93
C TYR A 203 13.71 -17.89 -7.48
N LEU A 204 14.69 -17.67 -6.60
CA LEU A 204 16.10 -17.56 -6.94
C LEU A 204 16.89 -18.68 -6.27
N LYS A 205 17.84 -19.25 -6.99
CA LYS A 205 18.68 -20.32 -6.49
C LYS A 205 19.95 -19.77 -5.85
N ARG A 206 20.35 -20.32 -4.71
CA ARG A 206 21.65 -20.01 -4.08
C ARG A 206 22.81 -20.31 -5.03
N GLY A 207 23.85 -19.47 -4.99
CA GLY A 207 25.06 -19.59 -5.79
C GLY A 207 24.92 -19.16 -7.25
N LEU A 208 23.73 -18.70 -7.68
CA LEU A 208 23.53 -18.14 -9.03
C LEU A 208 23.43 -16.62 -8.96
N THR A 209 24.00 -15.96 -9.97
CA THR A 209 23.93 -14.51 -10.12
C THR A 209 22.70 -14.10 -10.90
N TYR A 210 22.02 -13.06 -10.41
CA TYR A 210 20.81 -12.49 -11.00
C TYR A 210 20.99 -10.97 -11.15
N ALA A 211 20.36 -10.41 -12.18
CA ALA A 211 20.40 -8.98 -12.46
C ALA A 211 18.99 -8.38 -12.49
N PHE A 212 18.76 -7.36 -11.68
CA PHE A 212 17.55 -6.53 -11.74
C PHE A 212 17.87 -5.25 -12.51
N LYS A 213 17.16 -5.04 -13.61
CA LYS A 213 17.17 -3.83 -14.43
C LYS A 213 16.15 -2.85 -13.85
N VAL A 214 16.59 -1.97 -12.98
CA VAL A 214 15.76 -1.08 -12.17
C VAL A 214 15.52 0.25 -12.87
N ARG A 215 14.24 0.66 -12.93
CA ARG A 215 13.77 1.94 -13.48
C ARG A 215 12.79 2.63 -12.52
N GLY A 216 13.27 2.91 -11.31
CA GLY A 216 12.49 3.46 -10.20
C GLY A 216 12.51 4.99 -10.06
N GLY A 217 13.32 5.67 -10.87
CA GLY A 217 13.45 7.13 -10.87
C GLY A 217 14.73 7.60 -10.17
N ASN A 218 15.47 8.48 -10.84
CA ASN A 218 16.80 8.95 -10.44
C ASN A 218 16.81 10.32 -9.73
N ASN A 219 15.65 10.90 -9.45
CA ASN A 219 15.56 12.23 -8.86
C ASN A 219 15.29 12.17 -7.34
N PRO A 220 16.32 12.26 -6.47
CA PRO A 220 16.14 12.22 -5.02
C PRO A 220 15.34 13.40 -4.45
N HIS A 221 15.03 14.42 -5.24
CA HIS A 221 14.15 15.53 -4.84
C HIS A 221 12.66 15.21 -5.02
N SER A 222 12.33 14.10 -5.67
CA SER A 222 10.95 13.71 -5.92
C SER A 222 10.43 12.83 -4.79
N PRO A 223 9.51 13.32 -3.93
CA PRO A 223 8.90 12.46 -2.91
C PRO A 223 8.05 11.35 -3.52
N GLU A 224 7.50 11.55 -4.72
CA GLU A 224 6.54 10.62 -5.33
C GLU A 224 7.17 9.62 -6.31
N HIS A 225 8.39 9.89 -6.80
CA HIS A 225 8.96 9.15 -7.95
C HIS A 225 10.44 8.83 -7.79
N TYR A 226 10.94 8.76 -6.55
CA TYR A 226 12.30 8.30 -6.25
C TYR A 226 12.25 6.97 -5.55
N HIS A 227 12.36 5.87 -6.29
CA HIS A 227 12.24 4.51 -5.74
C HIS A 227 13.43 3.64 -6.11
N PRO A 228 14.58 3.81 -5.45
CA PRO A 228 15.63 2.82 -5.53
C PRO A 228 15.16 1.45 -5.04
N MET A 229 15.58 0.39 -5.72
CA MET A 229 15.28 -0.98 -5.32
C MET A 229 16.31 -1.47 -4.29
N VAL A 230 15.79 -2.08 -3.24
CA VAL A 230 16.56 -2.67 -2.14
C VAL A 230 16.02 -4.07 -1.87
N ILE A 231 16.91 -4.98 -1.44
CA ILE A 231 16.55 -6.32 -0.98
C ILE A 231 16.96 -6.46 0.48
N THR A 232 15.99 -6.81 1.35
CA THR A 232 16.21 -6.99 2.79
C THR A 232 15.52 -8.27 3.30
N ASP A 233 15.73 -8.60 4.57
CA ASP A 233 14.95 -9.62 5.29
C ASP A 233 13.64 -9.09 5.89
N GLU A 234 13.33 -7.81 5.70
CA GLU A 234 12.14 -7.14 6.23
C GLU A 234 11.07 -6.94 5.12
N PRO A 235 9.79 -7.28 5.40
CA PRO A 235 8.73 -7.32 4.38
C PRO A 235 8.25 -5.97 3.84
N HIS A 236 8.31 -4.90 4.62
CA HIS A 236 7.66 -3.63 4.32
C HIS A 236 8.52 -2.70 3.47
N GLY A 237 9.84 -2.69 3.60
CA GLY A 237 10.70 -1.73 2.89
C GLY A 237 10.58 -0.31 3.44
N GLY A 238 10.75 0.71 2.59
CA GLY A 238 10.77 2.10 3.06
C GLY A 238 11.90 2.36 4.07
N PHE A 239 13.02 1.67 3.89
CA PHE A 239 14.16 1.63 4.82
C PHE A 239 14.61 3.02 5.28
N ASP A 240 14.65 4.01 4.39
CA ASP A 240 15.09 5.38 4.68
C ASP A 240 14.20 6.11 5.72
N ARG A 241 12.95 5.68 5.87
CA ARG A 241 11.99 6.29 6.80
C ARG A 241 12.12 5.75 8.22
N LEU A 242 12.76 4.60 8.37
CA LEU A 242 12.85 3.93 9.65
C LEU A 242 13.86 4.66 10.54
N SER A 243 13.58 4.68 11.85
CA SER A 243 14.55 5.17 12.84
C SER A 243 15.87 4.39 12.76
N ASP A 244 16.98 5.02 13.16
CA ASP A 244 18.30 4.37 13.20
C ASP A 244 18.29 3.03 13.95
N ALA A 245 17.52 2.95 15.05
CA ALA A 245 17.34 1.71 15.81
C ALA A 245 16.69 0.61 14.96
N LYS A 246 15.60 0.94 14.25
CA LYS A 246 14.91 -0.01 13.37
C LYS A 246 15.74 -0.39 12.14
N GLN A 247 16.47 0.56 11.56
CA GLN A 247 17.41 0.26 10.47
C GLN A 247 18.49 -0.73 10.92
N SER A 248 18.97 -0.63 12.16
CA SER A 248 20.00 -1.53 12.69
C SER A 248 19.52 -2.98 12.93
N GLU A 249 18.21 -3.19 13.07
CA GLU A 249 17.58 -4.50 13.21
C GLU A 249 17.43 -5.23 11.86
N ILE A 250 17.50 -4.49 10.74
CA ILE A 250 17.22 -5.00 9.39
C ILE A 250 18.51 -5.37 8.69
N ARG A 251 18.54 -6.56 8.10
CA ARG A 251 19.66 -6.99 7.27
C ARG A 251 19.43 -6.57 5.82
N VAL A 252 20.15 -5.55 5.40
CA VAL A 252 20.20 -5.20 3.97
C VAL A 252 21.09 -6.18 3.22
N LEU A 253 20.52 -6.85 2.22
CA LEU A 253 21.19 -7.89 1.44
C LEU A 253 21.71 -7.37 0.10
N ALA A 254 21.04 -6.37 -0.48
CA ALA A 254 21.45 -5.72 -1.72
C ALA A 254 20.80 -4.32 -1.89
N GLY A 255 21.42 -3.48 -2.71
CA GLY A 255 20.83 -2.21 -3.17
C GLY A 255 21.11 -1.00 -2.29
N VAL A 256 21.91 -1.16 -1.24
CA VAL A 256 22.35 -0.08 -0.34
C VAL A 256 23.84 -0.23 -0.06
N GLU A 257 24.55 0.88 -0.13
CA GLU A 257 25.92 1.05 0.37
C GLU A 257 25.91 1.92 1.62
N PHE A 258 26.76 1.62 2.59
CA PHE A 258 26.90 2.44 3.77
C PHE A 258 28.11 3.36 3.64
N THR A 259 27.90 4.65 3.88
CA THR A 259 28.99 5.62 3.94
C THR A 259 29.92 5.33 5.13
N ARG A 260 31.11 5.95 5.16
CA ARG A 260 32.02 5.85 6.34
C ARG A 260 31.38 6.28 7.66
N ARG A 261 30.32 7.09 7.60
CA ARG A 261 29.55 7.55 8.77
C ARG A 261 28.37 6.64 9.10
N GLY A 262 28.25 5.48 8.45
CA GLY A 262 27.14 4.55 8.65
C GLY A 262 25.82 4.95 7.98
N ARG A 263 25.77 6.07 7.24
CA ARG A 263 24.54 6.47 6.55
C ARG A 263 24.26 5.57 5.34
N PRO A 264 23.04 5.04 5.18
CA PRO A 264 22.66 4.26 4.02
C PRO A 264 22.60 5.14 2.77
N LYS A 265 23.03 4.59 1.63
CA LYS A 265 22.94 5.22 0.31
C LYS A 265 22.45 4.17 -0.68
N PRO A 266 21.28 4.37 -1.30
CA PRO A 266 20.78 3.41 -2.28
C PRO A 266 21.66 3.42 -3.55
N THR A 267 21.84 2.25 -4.17
CA THR A 267 22.72 2.08 -5.34
C THR A 267 21.98 1.80 -6.65
N ALA A 268 20.71 1.41 -6.60
CA ALA A 268 19.97 0.95 -7.77
C ALA A 268 18.62 1.69 -7.94
N ALA A 269 18.67 2.88 -8.54
CA ALA A 269 17.47 3.69 -8.83
C ALA A 269 17.06 3.60 -10.31
N GLY A 270 17.94 4.03 -11.21
CA GLY A 270 17.69 4.04 -12.64
C GLY A 270 16.65 5.09 -13.09
N PRO A 271 16.56 5.36 -14.40
CA PRO A 271 15.64 6.37 -14.93
C PRO A 271 14.18 5.95 -14.67
N LEU A 272 13.27 6.91 -14.57
CA LEU A 272 11.87 6.64 -14.21
C LEU A 272 11.12 5.99 -15.37
N CYS A 273 10.65 4.75 -15.19
CA CYS A 273 9.69 4.09 -16.08
C CYS A 273 8.42 3.82 -15.28
N LEU A 274 7.31 4.43 -15.71
CA LEU A 274 6.06 4.44 -14.94
C LEU A 274 4.86 4.17 -15.84
N SER A 275 4.09 3.14 -15.51
CA SER A 275 2.73 2.95 -16.03
C SER A 275 1.79 3.90 -15.30
N LYS A 276 1.12 4.78 -16.04
CA LYS A 276 0.17 5.78 -15.53
C LYS A 276 -1.22 5.54 -16.07
N TYR A 277 -2.20 6.03 -15.34
CA TYR A 277 -3.56 6.12 -15.83
C TYR A 277 -3.64 7.14 -16.99
N PRO A 278 -4.55 6.94 -17.96
CA PRO A 278 -4.94 8.00 -18.90
C PRO A 278 -5.46 9.24 -18.14
N LEU A 279 -5.30 10.44 -18.72
CA LEU A 279 -5.57 11.74 -18.06
C LEU A 279 -6.97 11.88 -17.44
N SER A 280 -7.99 11.20 -17.98
CA SER A 280 -9.39 11.28 -17.52
C SER A 280 -9.88 10.01 -16.80
N TYR A 281 -8.98 9.10 -16.48
CA TYR A 281 -9.35 7.83 -15.87
C TYR A 281 -9.64 7.99 -14.37
N ASP A 282 -10.75 7.41 -13.93
CA ASP A 282 -11.16 7.41 -12.52
C ASP A 282 -10.59 6.19 -11.79
N ARG A 283 -9.56 6.42 -10.97
CA ARG A 283 -8.84 5.37 -10.22
C ARG A 283 -9.72 4.56 -9.27
N ARG A 284 -10.89 5.07 -8.88
CA ARG A 284 -11.85 4.35 -8.02
C ARG A 284 -12.50 3.16 -8.75
N LEU A 285 -12.30 3.08 -10.07
CA LEU A 285 -12.81 2.01 -10.91
C LEU A 285 -11.78 0.89 -11.11
N ASP A 286 -10.61 0.94 -10.46
CA ASP A 286 -9.56 -0.08 -10.58
C ASP A 286 -10.09 -1.49 -10.24
N ASP A 287 -10.91 -1.60 -9.19
CA ASP A 287 -11.47 -2.88 -8.74
C ASP A 287 -12.51 -3.47 -9.71
N ASN A 288 -12.99 -2.70 -10.70
CA ASN A 288 -13.87 -3.19 -11.76
C ASN A 288 -13.16 -4.08 -12.78
N PHE A 289 -11.82 -4.06 -12.83
CA PHE A 289 -11.09 -4.95 -13.72
C PHE A 289 -11.09 -6.38 -13.19
N PRO A 290 -11.45 -7.39 -14.02
CA PRO A 290 -11.53 -8.78 -13.57
C PRO A 290 -10.16 -9.44 -13.40
N SER A 291 -9.09 -8.84 -13.94
CA SER A 291 -7.73 -9.33 -13.76
C SER A 291 -6.70 -8.23 -13.97
N PHE A 292 -5.54 -8.39 -13.32
CA PHE A 292 -4.40 -7.51 -13.49
C PHE A 292 -4.00 -7.34 -14.97
N LYS A 293 -4.06 -8.40 -15.78
CA LYS A 293 -3.72 -8.32 -17.22
C LYS A 293 -4.62 -7.33 -17.98
N LYS A 294 -5.91 -7.24 -17.64
CA LYS A 294 -6.82 -6.26 -18.26
C LYS A 294 -6.54 -4.85 -17.74
N PHE A 295 -6.31 -4.72 -16.43
CA PHE A 295 -5.91 -3.45 -15.81
C PHE A 295 -4.61 -2.90 -16.40
N ASN A 296 -3.55 -3.70 -16.48
CA ASN A 296 -2.26 -3.26 -17.00
C ASN A 296 -2.34 -2.80 -18.47
N ARG A 297 -3.23 -3.41 -19.27
CA ARG A 297 -3.48 -3.00 -20.66
C ARG A 297 -4.20 -1.66 -20.80
N SER A 298 -4.90 -1.18 -19.78
CA SER A 298 -5.52 0.15 -19.81
C SER A 298 -4.57 1.28 -19.40
N LEU A 299 -3.37 0.95 -18.89
CA LEU A 299 -2.37 1.92 -18.49
C LEU A 299 -1.51 2.37 -19.68
N ILE A 300 -0.98 3.60 -19.58
CA ILE A 300 -0.03 4.18 -20.52
C ILE A 300 1.35 4.13 -19.87
N SER A 301 2.29 3.42 -20.48
CA SER A 301 3.66 3.29 -19.95
C SER A 301 4.58 4.35 -20.55
N ILE A 302 5.19 5.16 -19.69
CA ILE A 302 6.12 6.22 -20.06
C ILE A 302 7.49 5.84 -19.54
N CYS A 303 8.41 5.51 -20.44
CA CYS A 303 9.74 5.02 -20.11
C CYS A 303 10.78 5.68 -21.04
N PRO A 304 11.80 6.35 -20.51
CA PRO A 304 12.85 6.98 -21.32
C PRO A 304 13.76 5.92 -21.94
N ASN A 305 14.35 6.27 -23.09
CA ASN A 305 15.34 5.47 -23.80
C ASN A 305 16.75 5.63 -23.17
N GLU A 306 16.84 5.44 -21.87
CA GLU A 306 18.09 5.49 -21.09
C GLU A 306 18.37 4.11 -20.49
N GLU A 307 19.62 3.77 -20.19
CA GLU A 307 19.93 2.46 -19.58
C GLU A 307 19.39 2.36 -18.14
N PRO A 308 18.88 1.19 -17.71
CA PRO A 308 18.43 0.97 -16.35
C PRO A 308 19.61 0.89 -15.38
N ALA A 309 19.37 1.13 -14.10
CA ALA A 309 20.36 0.76 -13.08
C ALA A 309 20.38 -0.77 -12.92
N ILE A 310 21.55 -1.37 -12.79
CA ILE A 310 21.69 -2.81 -12.59
C ILE A 310 21.96 -3.10 -11.11
N LEU A 311 21.04 -3.80 -10.48
CA LEU A 311 21.25 -4.42 -9.17
C LEU A 311 21.60 -5.90 -9.38
N GLU A 312 22.87 -6.23 -9.24
CA GLU A 312 23.36 -7.60 -9.33
C GLU A 312 23.38 -8.25 -7.95
N ILE A 313 22.88 -9.48 -7.85
CA ILE A 313 22.87 -10.25 -6.60
C ILE A 313 23.27 -11.71 -6.83
N THR A 314 23.92 -12.29 -5.84
CA THR A 314 24.23 -13.72 -5.79
C THR A 314 23.86 -14.26 -4.40
N PRO A 315 22.61 -14.73 -4.20
CA PRO A 315 22.19 -15.28 -2.92
C PRO A 315 23.12 -16.42 -2.49
N ASN A 316 23.67 -16.36 -1.28
CA ASN A 316 24.59 -17.37 -0.76
C ASN A 316 23.95 -18.14 0.41
N ILE A 317 24.69 -19.03 1.06
CA ILE A 317 24.18 -19.85 2.18
C ILE A 317 23.74 -19.03 3.40
N THR A 318 24.20 -17.79 3.53
CA THR A 318 23.85 -16.92 4.67
C THR A 318 22.55 -16.15 4.45
N TRP A 319 22.01 -16.10 3.23
CA TRP A 319 20.75 -15.40 2.96
C TRP A 319 19.59 -16.21 3.57
N PRO A 320 18.56 -15.58 4.18
CA PRO A 320 17.34 -16.27 4.56
C PRO A 320 16.65 -16.96 3.37
N ASP A 321 15.78 -17.94 3.64
CA ASP A 321 14.97 -18.61 2.59
C ASP A 321 13.89 -17.71 2.01
N THR A 322 13.49 -16.67 2.74
CA THR A 322 12.57 -15.63 2.26
C THR A 322 13.18 -14.27 2.53
N VAL A 323 13.30 -13.48 1.48
CA VAL A 323 13.77 -12.09 1.50
C VAL A 323 12.82 -11.25 0.67
N TYR A 324 12.94 -9.94 0.70
CA TYR A 324 11.94 -9.03 0.13
C TYR A 324 12.60 -7.96 -0.72
N TYR A 325 12.13 -7.80 -1.96
CA TYR A 325 12.48 -6.63 -2.77
C TYR A 325 11.45 -5.53 -2.51
N ASN A 326 11.92 -4.32 -2.27
CA ASN A 326 11.05 -3.17 -2.00
C ASN A 326 11.66 -1.87 -2.53
N SER A 327 10.90 -0.78 -2.40
CA SER A 327 11.45 0.56 -2.54
C SER A 327 12.23 0.94 -1.28
N PHE A 328 13.35 1.64 -1.47
CA PHE A 328 14.16 2.17 -0.38
C PHE A 328 13.45 3.29 0.39
N THR A 329 12.61 4.06 -0.29
CA THR A 329 11.97 5.27 0.25
C THR A 329 10.54 5.04 0.70
N HIS A 330 9.82 4.11 0.05
CA HIS A 330 8.42 3.84 0.33
C HIS A 330 8.21 2.40 0.80
N ALA A 331 7.37 2.24 1.82
CA ALA A 331 6.94 0.93 2.25
C ALA A 331 5.91 0.32 1.28
N ASN A 332 5.80 -1.02 1.32
CA ASN A 332 4.76 -1.81 0.68
C ASN A 332 4.65 -1.57 -0.85
N MET A 333 5.81 -1.61 -1.54
CA MET A 333 5.86 -1.48 -3.00
C MET A 333 6.27 -2.77 -3.70
N GLY A 334 6.93 -3.70 -3.03
CA GLY A 334 7.39 -4.96 -3.61
C GLY A 334 6.91 -6.17 -2.83
N TRP A 335 7.60 -7.30 -3.02
CA TRP A 335 7.14 -8.58 -2.48
C TRP A 335 8.29 -9.58 -2.27
N LYS A 336 7.92 -10.86 -2.16
CA LYS A 336 8.80 -11.95 -1.70
C LYS A 336 9.73 -12.45 -2.80
N ILE A 337 10.94 -12.75 -2.38
CA ILE A 337 11.90 -13.60 -3.08
C ILE A 337 12.12 -14.84 -2.22
N HIS A 338 11.79 -16.01 -2.77
CA HIS A 338 12.08 -17.30 -2.19
C HIS A 338 13.47 -17.74 -2.66
N ILE A 339 14.38 -17.92 -1.71
CA ILE A 339 15.73 -18.41 -1.96
C ILE A 339 15.75 -19.92 -1.78
N ILE A 340 16.09 -20.65 -2.83
CA ILE A 340 16.02 -22.12 -2.87
C ILE A 340 17.38 -22.74 -3.18
N ASP A 341 17.55 -24.00 -2.81
CA ASP A 341 18.73 -24.78 -3.18
C ASP A 341 18.57 -25.51 -4.52
N SER A 342 17.33 -25.85 -4.91
CA SER A 342 17.02 -26.52 -6.17
C SER A 342 15.61 -26.23 -6.68
N PHE A 343 15.48 -26.03 -7.99
CA PHE A 343 14.19 -25.88 -8.69
C PHE A 343 13.40 -27.19 -8.79
N THR A 344 14.01 -28.35 -8.54
CA THR A 344 13.31 -29.65 -8.60
C THR A 344 12.22 -29.77 -7.53
N ASN A 345 12.42 -29.18 -6.35
CA ASN A 345 11.50 -29.29 -5.22
C ASN A 345 10.19 -28.52 -5.44
N ILE A 346 10.21 -27.46 -6.26
CA ILE A 346 9.02 -26.65 -6.59
C ILE A 346 8.04 -27.44 -7.49
N ARG A 347 8.56 -28.27 -8.39
CA ARG A 347 7.74 -29.10 -9.29
C ARG A 347 6.93 -30.16 -8.52
N ASN A 348 7.47 -30.67 -7.41
CA ASN A 348 6.80 -31.69 -6.59
C ASN A 348 5.69 -31.10 -5.70
N GLY A 349 5.80 -29.83 -5.29
CA GLY A 349 4.75 -29.13 -4.53
C GLY A 349 3.50 -28.81 -5.36
N ALA A 350 3.63 -28.66 -6.68
CA ALA A 350 2.48 -28.45 -7.58
C ALA A 350 1.68 -29.74 -7.83
N LEU A 351 2.30 -30.92 -7.68
CA LEU A 351 1.65 -32.23 -7.86
C LEU A 351 0.87 -32.70 -6.62
N GLN A 352 1.01 -32.04 -5.46
CA GLN A 352 0.23 -32.39 -4.25
C GLN A 352 -1.12 -31.67 -4.14
N ASN A 353 -1.46 -30.75 -5.05
CA ASN A 353 -2.80 -30.17 -5.16
C ASN A 353 -3.72 -30.96 -6.12
N GLY A 354 -3.33 -32.17 -6.51
CA GLY A 354 -4.18 -33.10 -7.23
C GLY A 354 -5.21 -33.75 -6.30
N VAL A 355 -6.38 -33.12 -6.19
CA VAL A 355 -7.68 -33.73 -5.84
C VAL A 355 -7.64 -34.76 -4.70
N THR A 356 -7.63 -34.30 -3.44
CA THR A 356 -8.27 -35.07 -2.38
C THR A 356 -9.79 -34.96 -2.58
N PHE A 357 -10.37 -35.92 -3.30
CA PHE A 357 -11.80 -36.21 -3.17
C PHE A 357 -12.09 -36.45 -1.69
N PRO A 358 -13.05 -35.75 -1.06
CA PRO A 358 -13.45 -36.07 0.30
C PRO A 358 -14.07 -37.48 0.26
N CYS A 359 -13.37 -38.44 0.85
CA CYS A 359 -13.86 -39.78 1.12
C CYS A 359 -14.90 -39.73 2.25
N HIS A 360 -15.97 -38.95 2.06
CA HIS A 360 -17.11 -38.85 2.97
C HIS A 360 -18.43 -39.28 2.32
N LEU A 361 -18.45 -39.60 1.02
CA LEU A 361 -19.64 -40.15 0.38
C LEU A 361 -19.79 -41.68 0.49
N GLY A 362 -18.74 -42.41 0.91
CA GLY A 362 -18.78 -43.87 1.04
C GLY A 362 -19.51 -44.37 2.30
N LEU A 363 -19.52 -43.60 3.39
CA LEU A 363 -20.14 -44.03 4.65
C LEU A 363 -21.66 -43.78 4.69
N LEU A 364 -22.15 -42.73 4.02
CA LEU A 364 -23.58 -42.40 4.00
C LEU A 364 -24.42 -43.41 3.19
N LEU A 365 -23.86 -43.98 2.12
CA LEU A 365 -24.53 -45.02 1.33
C LEU A 365 -24.63 -46.36 2.05
N LEU A 366 -23.67 -46.70 2.93
CA LEU A 366 -23.74 -47.91 3.76
C LEU A 366 -24.75 -47.76 4.90
N CYS A 367 -24.83 -46.59 5.53
CA CYS A 367 -25.83 -46.34 6.58
C CYS A 367 -27.27 -46.34 6.05
N VAL A 368 -27.51 -45.81 4.84
CA VAL A 368 -28.85 -45.83 4.21
C VAL A 368 -29.27 -47.24 3.82
N GLN A 369 -28.36 -48.09 3.32
CA GLN A 369 -28.71 -49.48 3.01
C GLN A 369 -28.98 -50.33 4.25
N ILE A 370 -28.29 -50.09 5.37
CA ILE A 370 -28.55 -50.78 6.64
C ILE A 370 -29.89 -50.32 7.24
N LEU A 371 -30.22 -49.03 7.14
CA LEU A 371 -31.50 -48.50 7.63
C LEU A 371 -32.70 -49.01 6.80
N ILE A 372 -32.57 -49.12 5.48
CA ILE A 372 -33.61 -49.68 4.60
C ILE A 372 -33.82 -51.18 4.85
N LYS A 373 -32.79 -51.93 5.26
CA LYS A 373 -32.93 -53.34 5.64
C LYS A 373 -33.66 -53.51 6.97
N LEU A 374 -33.39 -52.65 7.95
CA LEU A 374 -34.03 -52.70 9.28
C LEU A 374 -35.52 -52.29 9.27
N ILE A 375 -35.94 -51.43 8.32
CA ILE A 375 -37.35 -51.04 8.17
C ILE A 375 -38.17 -52.12 7.44
N ARG A 376 -37.53 -53.07 6.75
CA ARG A 376 -38.21 -54.12 5.98
C ARG A 376 -38.49 -55.40 6.77
N ASP A 377 -37.90 -55.54 7.95
CA ASP A 377 -38.04 -56.69 8.86
C ASP A 377 -38.82 -56.34 10.16
N GLN A 378 -39.61 -55.25 10.14
CA GLN A 378 -40.76 -55.01 11.04
C GLN A 378 -42.04 -55.00 10.21
#